data_AF-A0A260R1V0-F1
#
_entry.id   AF-A0A260R1V0-F1
#
_cell.length_a   1.000
_cell.length_b   1.000
_cell.length_c   1.000
_cell.angle_alpha   90.00
_cell.angle_beta   90.00
_cell.angle_gamma   90.00
#
_symmetry.space_group_name_H-M   'P 1'
#
loop_
_entity.id
_entity.type
_entity.pdbx_description
1 polymer ?
#
loop_
_entity_poly.entity_id
_entity_poly.type
_entity_poly.pdbx_seq_one_letter_code
_entity_poly.pdbx_strand_id
1 'polypeptide(L)'
;MEPLQPMRPVDVQRDERESAPHSKVWGARILLVGLVLTAVLVEDGQSWLAVAGVCTAAIGAALTVASTRRTMRENAGRRIPWLGRPPIEPRQVDLLETFGFPMVVFGVAVAAKSASVSWFIALPIVCIGAVAVPLAGHAWHNYRVRRDQPKV
;
A
#
# COMPACT_ATOMS: atom_id res chain seq x y z
N MET A 1 -42.35 26.93 18.80
CA MET A 1 -41.18 26.18 18.29
C MET A 1 -40.98 26.67 16.86
N GLU A 2 -39.84 27.31 16.57
CA GLU A 2 -39.56 27.78 15.21
C GLU A 2 -39.34 26.58 14.28
N PRO A 3 -39.96 26.58 13.08
CA PRO A 3 -39.78 25.51 12.12
C PRO A 3 -38.32 25.51 11.63
N LEU A 4 -37.66 24.36 11.75
CA LEU A 4 -36.32 24.15 11.21
C LEU A 4 -36.35 24.47 9.71
N GLN A 5 -35.51 25.40 9.27
CA GLN A 5 -35.38 25.70 7.85
C GLN A 5 -34.99 24.42 7.09
N PRO A 6 -35.60 24.17 5.93
CA PRO A 6 -35.33 22.96 5.17
C PRO A 6 -33.85 22.95 4.79
N MET A 7 -33.12 21.94 5.27
CA MET A 7 -31.72 21.76 4.92
C MET A 7 -31.61 21.58 3.40
N ARG A 8 -30.80 22.42 2.77
CA ARG A 8 -30.47 22.30 1.35
C ARG A 8 -29.96 20.87 1.10
N PRO A 9 -30.47 20.15 0.07
CA PRO A 9 -29.93 18.84 -0.27
C PRO A 9 -28.42 18.98 -0.48
N VAL A 10 -27.64 18.28 0.34
CA VAL A 10 -26.21 18.12 0.11
C VAL A 10 -26.12 17.18 -1.08
N ASP A 11 -25.79 17.74 -2.24
CA ASP A 11 -25.54 16.95 -3.44
C ASP A 11 -24.26 16.16 -3.18
N VAL A 12 -24.42 14.90 -2.78
CA VAL A 12 -23.30 14.00 -2.53
C VAL A 12 -22.71 13.68 -3.89
N GLN A 13 -21.57 14.30 -4.21
CA GLN A 13 -20.84 13.99 -5.44
C GLN A 13 -20.68 12.47 -5.54
N ARG A 14 -21.31 11.89 -6.55
CA ARG A 14 -21.28 10.45 -6.77
C ARG A 14 -19.84 10.05 -7.03
N ASP A 15 -19.37 9.02 -6.35
CA ASP A 15 -18.01 8.55 -6.52
C ASP A 15 -17.87 7.92 -7.92
N GLU A 16 -17.23 8.63 -8.85
CA GLU A 16 -17.03 8.22 -10.25
C GLU A 16 -15.84 7.24 -10.41
N ARG A 17 -15.19 6.88 -9.31
CA ARG A 17 -14.02 6.01 -9.32
C ARG A 17 -14.35 4.59 -9.77
N GLU A 18 -13.43 4.00 -10.54
CA GLU A 18 -13.53 2.61 -10.99
C GLU A 18 -13.43 1.66 -9.78
N SER A 19 -14.47 0.84 -9.59
CA SER A 19 -14.48 -0.19 -8.54
C SER A 19 -13.69 -1.43 -8.99
N ALA A 20 -12.88 -1.99 -8.09
CA ALA A 20 -12.16 -3.22 -8.37
C ALA A 20 -13.13 -4.41 -8.42
N PRO A 21 -12.95 -5.39 -9.33
CA PRO A 21 -13.80 -6.58 -9.37
C PRO A 21 -13.82 -7.29 -8.02
N HIS A 22 -15.01 -7.52 -7.47
CA HIS A 22 -15.18 -8.09 -6.12
C HIS A 22 -14.47 -9.44 -5.96
N SER A 23 -14.43 -10.28 -6.99
CA SER A 23 -13.73 -11.57 -6.97
C SER A 23 -12.23 -11.43 -6.71
N LYS A 24 -11.58 -10.40 -7.28
CA LYS A 24 -10.16 -10.12 -7.06
C LYS A 24 -9.90 -9.62 -5.64
N VAL A 25 -10.80 -8.77 -5.12
CA VAL A 25 -10.73 -8.27 -3.73
C VAL A 25 -10.83 -9.43 -2.75
N TRP A 26 -11.81 -10.32 -2.93
CA TRP A 26 -12.00 -11.48 -2.06
C TRP A 26 -10.86 -12.48 -2.16
N GLY A 27 -10.40 -12.81 -3.37
CA GLY A 27 -9.25 -13.71 -3.55
C GLY A 27 -7.99 -13.19 -2.86
N ALA A 28 -7.72 -11.89 -2.97
CA ALA A 28 -6.57 -11.28 -2.30
C ALA A 28 -6.72 -11.26 -0.77
N ARG A 29 -7.92 -11.05 -0.22
CA ARG A 29 -8.20 -11.18 1.22
C ARG A 29 -7.96 -12.60 1.73
N ILE A 30 -8.43 -13.61 1.00
CA ILE A 30 -8.22 -15.02 1.37
C ILE A 30 -6.73 -15.35 1.37
N LEU A 31 -5.98 -14.91 0.36
CA LEU A 31 -4.53 -15.07 0.30
C LEU A 31 -3.83 -14.40 1.50
N LEU A 32 -4.22 -13.17 1.84
CA LEU A 32 -3.65 -12.46 2.98
C LEU A 32 -3.92 -13.18 4.30
N VAL A 33 -5.14 -13.66 4.51
CA VAL A 33 -5.49 -14.47 5.70
C VAL A 33 -4.65 -15.74 5.75
N GLY A 34 -4.50 -16.45 4.63
CA GLY A 34 -3.65 -17.64 4.56
C GLY A 34 -2.19 -17.33 4.93
N LEU A 35 -1.66 -16.20 4.47
CA LEU A 35 -0.30 -15.77 4.80
C LEU A 35 -0.14 -15.47 6.30
N VAL A 36 -1.11 -14.78 6.91
CA VAL A 36 -1.12 -14.50 8.36
C VAL A 36 -1.19 -15.80 9.16
N LEU A 37 -2.11 -16.70 8.78
CA LEU A 37 -2.24 -18.01 9.43
C LEU A 37 -0.95 -18.81 9.31
N THR A 38 -0.29 -18.77 8.16
CA THR A 38 1.01 -19.42 7.96
C THR A 38 2.07 -18.85 8.90
N ALA A 39 2.15 -17.52 9.01
CA ALA A 39 3.10 -16.84 9.88
C ALA A 39 2.91 -17.19 11.37
N VAL A 40 1.66 -17.38 11.79
CA VAL A 40 1.31 -17.63 13.19
C VAL A 40 1.36 -19.12 13.55
N LEU A 41 0.78 -19.98 12.70
CA LEU A 41 0.48 -21.37 13.06
C LEU A 41 1.54 -22.38 12.63
N VAL A 42 2.40 -22.04 11.66
CA VAL A 42 3.40 -22.99 11.17
C VAL A 42 4.65 -22.95 12.04
N GLU A 43 5.19 -24.13 12.35
CA GLU A 43 6.38 -24.33 13.16
C GLU A 43 7.64 -23.70 12.54
N ASP A 44 8.59 -23.35 13.40
CA ASP A 44 9.81 -22.64 13.04
C ASP A 44 10.86 -23.59 12.44
N GLY A 45 11.86 -23.03 11.76
CA GLY A 45 13.03 -23.78 11.29
C GLY A 45 12.87 -24.52 9.97
N GLN A 46 11.72 -24.39 9.27
CA GLN A 46 11.59 -24.94 7.92
C GLN A 46 12.22 -24.02 6.88
N SER A 47 13.32 -24.47 6.26
CA SER A 47 14.10 -23.68 5.30
C SER A 47 13.29 -23.22 4.08
N TRP A 48 12.33 -24.03 3.62
CA TRP A 48 11.46 -23.66 2.49
C TRP A 48 10.49 -22.51 2.84
N LEU A 49 10.07 -22.37 4.11
CA LEU A 49 9.26 -21.24 4.56
C LEU A 49 10.05 -19.94 4.54
N ALA A 50 11.36 -19.99 4.84
CA ALA A 50 12.22 -18.82 4.71
C ALA A 50 12.23 -18.31 3.27
N VAL A 51 12.42 -19.21 2.31
CA VAL A 51 12.40 -18.89 0.87
C VAL A 51 11.02 -18.38 0.44
N ALA A 52 9.94 -19.03 0.85
CA ALA A 52 8.57 -18.61 0.53
C ALA A 52 8.26 -17.22 1.09
N GLY A 53 8.68 -16.93 2.32
CA GLY A 53 8.56 -15.62 2.97
C GLY A 53 9.30 -14.53 2.21
N VAL A 54 10.55 -14.78 1.81
CA VAL A 54 11.35 -13.85 1.00
C VAL A 54 10.70 -13.58 -0.36
N CYS A 55 10.24 -14.64 -1.06
CA CYS A 55 9.53 -14.48 -2.33
C CYS A 55 8.24 -13.67 -2.16
N THR A 56 7.47 -13.95 -1.11
CA THR A 56 6.24 -13.22 -0.80
C THR A 56 6.51 -11.75 -0.53
N ALA A 57 7.57 -11.45 0.24
CA ALA A 57 7.98 -10.09 0.52
C ALA A 57 8.46 -9.35 -0.74
N ALA A 58 9.22 -10.02 -1.61
CA ALA A 58 9.67 -9.44 -2.87
C ALA A 58 8.49 -9.11 -3.80
N ILE A 59 7.50 -9.99 -3.89
CA ILE A 59 6.26 -9.75 -4.66
C ILE A 59 5.50 -8.57 -4.05
N GLY A 60 5.31 -8.55 -2.73
CA GLY A 60 4.64 -7.45 -2.02
C GLY A 60 5.33 -6.09 -2.27
N ALA A 61 6.66 -6.08 -2.26
CA ALA A 61 7.45 -4.88 -2.53
C ALA A 61 7.27 -4.41 -3.97
N ALA A 62 7.30 -5.33 -4.94
CA ALA A 62 7.06 -5.00 -6.34
C ALA A 62 5.65 -4.43 -6.56
N LEU A 63 4.62 -4.98 -5.91
CA LEU A 63 3.25 -4.46 -5.97
C LEU A 63 3.16 -3.05 -5.35
N THR A 64 3.80 -2.83 -4.20
CA THR A 64 3.83 -1.53 -3.51
C THR A 64 4.52 -0.47 -4.38
N VAL A 65 5.65 -0.81 -5.00
CA VAL A 65 6.38 0.07 -5.92
C VAL A 65 5.56 0.35 -7.17
N ALA A 66 4.90 -0.67 -7.73
CA ALA A 66 4.04 -0.52 -8.90
C ALA A 66 2.86 0.41 -8.62
N SER A 67 2.19 0.25 -7.47
CA SER A 67 1.16 1.18 -6.97
C SER A 67 1.70 2.60 -6.86
N THR A 68 2.79 2.78 -6.12
CA THR A 68 3.41 4.09 -5.89
C THR A 68 3.76 4.79 -7.22
N ARG A 69 4.41 4.07 -8.14
CA ARG A 69 4.77 4.57 -9.47
C ARG A 69 3.54 4.94 -10.29
N ARG A 70 2.48 4.15 -10.18
CA ARG A 70 1.21 4.42 -10.86
C ARG A 70 0.57 5.70 -10.31
N THR A 71 0.45 5.85 -9.00
CA THR A 71 -0.09 7.05 -8.35
C THR A 71 0.68 8.31 -8.76
N MET A 72 2.01 8.24 -8.83
CA MET A 72 2.86 9.34 -9.32
C MET A 72 2.60 9.69 -10.78
N ARG A 73 2.41 8.68 -11.64
CA ARG A 73 2.11 8.89 -13.07
C ARG A 73 0.74 9.50 -13.28
N GLU A 74 -0.26 9.01 -12.55
CA GLU A 74 -1.64 9.52 -12.61
C GLU A 74 -1.74 10.96 -12.08
N ASN A 75 -0.84 11.34 -11.16
CA ASN A 75 -0.72 12.69 -10.62
C ASN A 75 0.47 13.47 -11.20
N ALA A 76 0.90 13.16 -12.43
CA ALA A 76 1.97 13.90 -13.09
C ALA A 76 1.60 15.40 -13.20
N GLY A 77 2.53 16.28 -12.79
CA GLY A 77 2.31 17.73 -12.79
C GLY A 77 1.49 18.25 -11.60
N ARG A 78 0.98 17.38 -10.72
CA ARG A 78 0.28 17.76 -9.49
C ARG A 78 1.06 17.28 -8.27
N ARG A 79 1.10 18.10 -7.23
CA ARG A 79 1.68 17.70 -5.95
C ARG A 79 0.73 16.75 -5.25
N ILE A 80 1.27 15.67 -4.73
CA ILE A 80 0.53 14.74 -3.90
C ILE A 80 0.75 15.16 -2.44
N PRO A 81 -0.32 15.42 -1.66
CA PRO A 81 -0.18 15.83 -0.27
C PRO A 81 0.45 14.70 0.56
N TRP A 82 1.24 15.07 1.56
CA TRP A 82 1.84 14.09 2.49
C TRP A 82 0.82 13.41 3.39
N LEU A 83 -0.30 14.08 3.64
CA LEU A 83 -1.41 13.62 4.46
C LEU A 83 -2.69 13.76 3.64
N GLY A 84 -3.45 12.66 3.53
CA GLY A 84 -4.71 12.63 2.79
C GLY A 84 -4.60 11.97 1.43
N ARG A 85 -5.67 12.09 0.65
CA ARG A 85 -5.81 11.42 -0.65
C ARG A 85 -5.08 12.18 -1.76
N PRO A 86 -4.53 11.48 -2.77
CA PRO A 86 -3.98 12.14 -3.94
C PRO A 86 -5.07 12.93 -4.70
N PRO A 87 -4.71 14.04 -5.37
CA PRO A 87 -5.68 14.88 -6.08
C PRO A 87 -6.44 14.15 -7.19
N ILE A 88 -5.78 13.20 -7.85
CA ILE A 88 -6.37 12.31 -8.85
C ILE A 88 -6.26 10.90 -8.31
N GLU A 89 -7.41 10.26 -8.15
CA GLU A 89 -7.53 8.90 -7.66
C GLU A 89 -8.63 8.22 -8.46
N PRO A 90 -8.31 7.57 -9.59
CA PRO A 90 -9.32 7.04 -10.50
C PRO A 90 -10.00 5.76 -9.98
N ARG A 91 -9.55 5.22 -8.84
CA ARG A 91 -9.97 3.90 -8.32
C ARG A 91 -10.45 4.00 -6.89
N GLN A 92 -11.46 3.21 -6.55
CA GLN A 92 -11.96 3.12 -5.16
C GLN A 92 -11.04 2.30 -4.27
N VAL A 93 -10.42 1.27 -4.83
CA VAL A 93 -9.52 0.36 -4.12
C VAL A 93 -8.31 0.10 -5.00
N ASP A 94 -7.13 0.49 -4.54
CA ASP A 94 -5.89 0.03 -5.15
C ASP A 94 -5.48 -1.31 -4.53
N LEU A 95 -5.75 -2.40 -5.27
CA LEU A 95 -5.35 -3.75 -4.87
C LEU A 95 -3.82 -3.88 -4.72
N LEU A 96 -3.04 -3.09 -5.47
CA LEU A 96 -1.59 -3.16 -5.40
C LEU A 96 -1.08 -2.60 -4.07
N GLU A 97 -1.64 -1.48 -3.61
CA GLU A 97 -1.32 -0.87 -2.32
C GLU A 97 -1.90 -1.68 -1.16
N THR A 98 -3.17 -2.06 -1.26
CA THR A 98 -3.92 -2.75 -0.19
C THR A 98 -3.25 -4.07 0.21
N PHE A 99 -2.65 -4.78 -0.74
CA PHE A 99 -2.04 -6.10 -0.50
C PHE A 99 -0.52 -6.09 -0.55
N GLY A 100 0.09 -5.15 -1.28
CA GLY A 100 1.54 -5.07 -1.42
C GLY A 100 2.24 -4.93 -0.07
N PHE A 101 1.87 -3.91 0.72
CA PHE A 101 2.51 -3.65 2.00
C PHE A 101 2.31 -4.77 3.03
N PRO A 102 1.09 -5.30 3.25
CA PRO A 102 0.90 -6.45 4.13
C PRO A 102 1.70 -7.69 3.69
N MET A 103 1.79 -7.97 2.38
CA MET A 103 2.62 -9.08 1.89
C MET A 103 4.10 -8.91 2.22
N VAL A 104 4.63 -7.68 2.20
CA VAL A 104 6.00 -7.40 2.65
C VAL A 104 6.15 -7.71 4.14
N VAL A 105 5.27 -7.15 4.97
CA VAL A 105 5.35 -7.30 6.43
C VAL A 105 5.28 -8.77 6.84
N PHE A 106 4.26 -9.49 6.37
CA PHE A 106 4.07 -10.89 6.75
C PHE A 106 5.07 -11.83 6.06
N GLY A 107 5.48 -11.55 4.82
CA GLY A 107 6.54 -12.30 4.15
C GLY A 107 7.87 -12.21 4.90
N VAL A 108 8.26 -11.00 5.34
CA VAL A 108 9.45 -10.81 6.17
C VAL A 108 9.30 -11.46 7.55
N ALA A 109 8.12 -11.38 8.17
CA ALA A 109 7.88 -12.04 9.45
C ALA A 109 8.05 -13.57 9.34
N VAL A 110 7.45 -14.20 8.32
CA VAL A 110 7.61 -15.63 8.03
C VAL A 110 9.08 -15.98 7.80
N ALA A 111 9.77 -15.18 6.98
CA ALA A 111 11.17 -15.44 6.66
C ALA A 111 12.09 -15.32 7.88
N ALA A 112 11.91 -14.25 8.67
CA ALA A 112 12.71 -14.01 9.86
C ALA A 112 12.49 -15.09 10.92
N LYS A 113 11.23 -15.46 11.16
CA LYS A 113 10.85 -16.54 12.06
C LYS A 113 11.49 -17.87 11.65
N SER A 114 11.37 -18.23 10.37
CA SER A 114 11.90 -19.50 9.85
C SER A 114 13.43 -19.56 9.86
N ALA A 115 14.11 -18.43 9.66
CA ALA A 115 15.57 -18.33 9.65
C ALA A 115 16.16 -17.99 11.03
N SER A 116 15.34 -17.94 12.10
CA SER A 116 15.76 -17.51 13.45
C SER A 116 16.45 -16.13 13.46
N VAL A 117 16.06 -15.25 12.54
CA VAL A 117 16.59 -13.89 12.44
C VAL A 117 15.89 -13.02 13.46
N SER A 118 16.69 -12.29 14.23
CA SER A 118 16.18 -11.33 15.22
C SER A 118 15.30 -10.25 14.59
N TRP A 119 14.21 -9.91 15.27
CA TRP A 119 13.28 -8.85 14.84
C TRP A 119 13.99 -7.50 14.69
N PHE A 120 15.05 -7.26 15.46
CA PHE A 120 15.89 -6.06 15.37
C PHE A 120 16.57 -5.90 14.00
N ILE A 121 16.75 -6.98 13.24
CA ILE A 121 17.31 -6.97 11.88
C ILE A 121 16.18 -6.92 10.85
N ALA A 122 15.11 -7.70 11.06
CA ALA A 122 13.99 -7.79 10.13
C ALA A 122 13.19 -6.47 10.03
N LEU A 123 12.98 -5.79 11.14
CA LEU A 123 12.19 -4.56 11.20
C LEU A 123 12.81 -3.40 10.39
N PRO A 124 14.12 -3.10 10.51
CA PRO A 124 14.79 -2.13 9.63
C PRO A 124 14.64 -2.44 8.14
N ILE A 125 14.68 -3.71 7.73
CA ILE A 125 14.52 -4.10 6.32
C ILE A 125 13.14 -3.69 5.81
N VAL A 126 12.09 -3.95 6.60
CA VAL A 126 10.71 -3.53 6.25
C VAL A 126 10.61 -2.00 6.25
N CYS A 127 11.12 -1.32 7.28
CA CYS A 127 11.06 0.14 7.37
C CYS A 127 11.79 0.81 6.20
N ILE A 128 12.97 0.33 5.83
CA ILE A 128 13.75 0.91 4.73
C ILE A 128 13.09 0.57 3.38
N GLY A 129 12.82 -0.71 3.13
CA GLY A 129 12.34 -1.17 1.83
C GLY A 129 10.89 -0.79 1.54
N ALA A 130 9.99 -1.01 2.50
CA ALA A 130 8.55 -0.85 2.30
C ALA A 130 8.06 0.57 2.60
N VAL A 131 8.78 1.35 3.41
CA VAL A 131 8.35 2.69 3.83
C VAL A 131 9.27 3.78 3.28
N ALA A 132 10.58 3.69 3.51
CA ALA A 132 11.51 4.75 3.10
C ALA A 132 11.62 4.88 1.57
N VAL A 133 11.64 3.77 0.83
CA VAL A 133 11.72 3.81 -0.65
C VAL A 133 10.49 4.49 -1.28
N PRO A 134 9.23 4.12 -0.95
CA PRO A 134 8.06 4.85 -1.45
C PRO A 134 8.04 6.33 -1.04
N LEU A 135 8.41 6.64 0.21
CA LEU A 135 8.48 8.03 0.69
C LEU A 135 9.54 8.85 -0.06
N ALA A 136 10.70 8.27 -0.34
CA ALA A 136 11.75 8.92 -1.13
C ALA A 136 11.28 9.18 -2.57
N GLY A 137 10.60 8.20 -3.18
CA GLY A 137 9.96 8.40 -4.48
C GLY A 137 8.93 9.52 -4.46
N HIS A 138 8.13 9.59 -3.39
CA HIS A 138 7.11 10.62 -3.19
C HIS A 138 7.72 12.02 -3.02
N ALA A 139 8.77 12.13 -2.20
CA ALA A 139 9.55 13.35 -2.04
C ALA A 139 10.13 13.81 -3.38
N TRP A 140 10.71 12.88 -4.15
CA TRP A 140 11.31 13.16 -5.45
C TRP A 140 10.28 13.62 -6.48
N HIS A 141 9.12 12.95 -6.57
CA HIS A 141 8.02 13.37 -7.43
C HIS A 141 7.58 14.80 -7.11
N ASN A 142 7.32 15.08 -5.84
CA ASN A 142 6.90 16.40 -5.40
C ASN A 142 7.97 17.46 -5.67
N TYR A 143 9.25 17.15 -5.46
CA TYR A 143 10.37 18.03 -5.80
C TYR A 143 10.38 18.38 -7.29
N ARG A 144 10.24 17.38 -8.17
CA ARG A 144 10.17 17.61 -9.63
C ARG A 144 8.99 18.50 -10.02
N VAL A 145 7.80 18.23 -9.47
CA VAL A 145 6.62 19.07 -9.72
C VAL A 145 6.84 20.50 -9.22
N ARG A 146 7.51 20.71 -8.08
CA ARG A 146 7.84 22.07 -7.61
C ARG A 146 8.77 22.81 -8.57
N ARG A 147 9.78 22.10 -9.09
CA ARG A 147 10.80 22.67 -9.97
C ARG A 147 10.21 23.12 -11.30
N ASP A 148 9.28 22.35 -11.84
CA ASP A 148 8.70 22.58 -13.16
C ASP A 148 7.50 23.55 -13.11
N GLN A 149 7.06 23.98 -11.92
CA GLN A 149 6.07 25.05 -11.76
C GLN A 149 6.74 26.43 -11.85
N PRO A 150 6.28 27.33 -12.75
CA PRO A 150 6.78 28.70 -12.78
C PRO A 150 6.47 29.39 -11.45
N LYS A 151 7.48 30.05 -10.88
CA LYS A 151 7.29 30.96 -9.75
C LYS A 151 6.47 32.15 -10.26
N VAL A 152 5.22 32.24 -9.86
CA VAL A 152 4.40 33.46 -10.00
C VAL A 152 4.79 34.41 -8.88
#